data_AF-A0A925DMC4-F1
#
_entry.id   AF-A0A925DMC4-F1
#
_cell.length_a   1.000
_cell.length_b   1.000
_cell.length_c   1.000
_cell.angle_alpha   90.00
_cell.angle_beta   90.00
_cell.angle_gamma   90.00
#
_symmetry.space_group_name_H-M   'P 1'
#
loop_
_entity.id
_entity.type
_entity.pdbx_description
1 polymer ?
#
loop_
_entity_poly.entity_id
_entity_poly.type
_entity_poly.pdbx_seq_one_letter_code
_entity_poly.pdbx_strand_id
1 'polypeptide(L)'
;MKLPEKILVGLFLIGIILRFFNIPGGTTSFMFTLLGLSLYYLFGGFWAFSYSDKKNGIKENKLWFSIPLGLVAGYAILGIIFKWMIWPGATITLMNASFFLTGSFMASIILLYTLGRKLNLRNYFRSTTIRISVLLGLTVGSFFLKGIQIFSFFHSGDPELVRKFENMQNNPENNAMANEYWDYVDKKNSK
;
A
#
# COMPACT_ATOMS: atom_id res chain seq x y z
N MET A 1 9.39 -14.06 3.95
CA MET A 1 8.29 -13.36 4.65
C MET A 1 8.04 -14.05 5.98
N LYS A 2 7.83 -13.26 7.05
CA LYS A 2 7.55 -13.80 8.40
C LYS A 2 6.09 -14.25 8.48
N LEU A 3 5.72 -15.04 9.50
CA LEU A 3 4.36 -15.58 9.62
C LEU A 3 3.26 -14.49 9.67
N PRO A 4 3.37 -13.42 10.47
CA PRO A 4 2.35 -12.35 10.51
C PRO A 4 2.18 -11.63 9.18
N GLU A 5 3.29 -11.35 8.49
CA GLU A 5 3.30 -10.77 7.13
C GLU A 5 2.52 -11.66 6.15
N LYS A 6 2.72 -12.98 6.20
CA LYS A 6 1.97 -13.93 5.35
C LYS A 6 0.48 -13.95 5.67
N ILE A 7 0.12 -13.93 6.96
CA ILE A 7 -1.29 -13.90 7.39
C ILE A 7 -1.96 -12.62 6.89
N LEU A 8 -1.32 -11.46 7.09
CA LEU A 8 -1.85 -10.17 6.65
C LEU A 8 -1.97 -10.09 5.13
N VAL A 9 -0.99 -10.58 4.38
CA VAL A 9 -1.06 -10.66 2.92
C VAL A 9 -2.17 -11.61 2.47
N GLY A 10 -2.36 -12.76 3.14
CA GLY A 10 -3.45 -13.68 2.85
C GLY A 10 -4.83 -13.05 3.07
N LEU A 11 -5.03 -12.39 4.21
CA LEU A 11 -6.26 -11.65 4.51
C LEU A 11 -6.49 -10.48 3.55
N PHE A 12 -5.43 -9.81 3.13
CA PHE A 12 -5.49 -8.76 2.10
C PHE A 12 -5.99 -9.31 0.76
N LEU A 13 -5.47 -10.45 0.30
CA LEU A 13 -5.93 -11.09 -0.93
C LEU A 13 -7.40 -11.51 -0.84
N ILE A 14 -7.83 -12.05 0.31
CA ILE A 14 -9.25 -12.34 0.57
C ILE A 14 -10.07 -11.03 0.49
N GLY A 15 -9.59 -9.95 1.11
CA GLY A 15 -10.23 -8.64 1.05
C GLY A 15 -10.39 -8.10 -0.38
N ILE A 16 -9.39 -8.26 -1.24
CA ILE A 16 -9.48 -7.92 -2.67
C ILE A 16 -10.59 -8.73 -3.34
N ILE A 17 -10.61 -10.05 -3.13
CA ILE A 17 -11.61 -10.93 -3.75
C ILE A 17 -13.02 -10.52 -3.31
N LEU A 18 -13.24 -10.33 -2.00
CA LEU A 18 -14.53 -9.88 -1.48
C LEU A 18 -14.95 -8.54 -2.09
N ARG A 19 -14.02 -7.59 -2.19
CA ARG A 19 -14.27 -6.28 -2.78
C ARG A 19 -14.57 -6.37 -4.28
N PHE A 20 -13.91 -7.27 -5.02
CA PHE A 20 -14.13 -7.48 -6.45
C PHE A 20 -15.52 -8.05 -6.74
N PHE A 21 -16.01 -8.96 -5.90
CA PHE A 21 -17.37 -9.51 -6.00
C PHE A 21 -18.45 -8.64 -5.34
N ASN A 22 -18.12 -7.39 -4.94
CA ASN A 22 -19.02 -6.48 -4.23
C ASN A 22 -19.68 -7.08 -2.98
N ILE A 23 -18.99 -8.00 -2.30
CA ILE A 23 -19.49 -8.64 -1.08
C ILE A 23 -19.42 -7.61 0.08
N PRO A 24 -20.50 -7.43 0.85
CA PRO A 24 -20.51 -6.53 2.01
C PRO A 24 -19.32 -6.78 2.94
N GLY A 25 -18.66 -5.71 3.38
CA GLY A 25 -17.48 -5.79 4.24
C GLY A 25 -16.15 -6.05 3.52
N GLY A 26 -16.14 -6.32 2.20
CA GLY A 26 -14.91 -6.50 1.42
C GLY A 26 -13.98 -5.28 1.48
N THR A 27 -14.54 -4.09 1.32
CA THR A 27 -13.82 -2.82 1.47
C THR A 27 -13.23 -2.66 2.88
N THR A 28 -13.99 -2.94 3.93
CA THR A 28 -13.57 -2.84 5.33
C THR A 28 -12.44 -3.81 5.64
N SER A 29 -12.56 -5.07 5.19
CA SER A 29 -11.52 -6.10 5.34
C SER A 29 -10.24 -5.70 4.60
N PHE A 30 -10.35 -5.20 3.37
CA PHE A 30 -9.22 -4.68 2.60
C PHE A 30 -8.50 -3.54 3.34
N MET A 31 -9.25 -2.58 3.89
CA MET A 31 -8.67 -1.45 4.62
C MET A 31 -7.94 -1.89 5.89
N PHE A 32 -8.58 -2.71 6.74
CA PHE A 32 -7.98 -3.13 8.00
C PHE A 32 -6.76 -4.03 7.81
N THR A 33 -6.76 -4.86 6.77
CA THR A 33 -5.60 -5.73 6.47
C THR A 33 -4.40 -4.94 5.98
N LEU A 34 -4.61 -3.96 5.08
CA LEU A 34 -3.54 -3.05 4.68
C LEU A 34 -3.08 -2.17 5.84
N LEU A 35 -3.99 -1.67 6.67
CA LEU A 35 -3.63 -0.88 7.85
C LEU A 35 -2.79 -1.70 8.82
N GLY A 36 -3.20 -2.95 9.10
CA GLY A 36 -2.44 -3.88 9.91
C GLY A 36 -1.05 -4.14 9.32
N LEU A 37 -0.94 -4.31 8.00
CA LEU A 37 0.34 -4.48 7.31
C LEU A 37 1.21 -3.22 7.39
N SER A 38 0.63 -2.04 7.27
CA SER A 38 1.33 -0.77 7.45
C SER A 38 1.91 -0.64 8.86
N LEU A 39 1.08 -0.84 9.89
CA LEU A 39 1.50 -0.78 11.29
C LEU A 39 2.57 -1.84 11.60
N TYR A 40 2.42 -3.03 11.02
CA TYR A 40 3.40 -4.09 11.11
C TYR A 40 4.77 -3.66 10.57
N TYR A 41 4.84 -2.95 9.44
CA TYR A 41 6.12 -2.45 8.94
C TYR A 41 6.61 -1.20 9.69
N LEU A 42 5.72 -0.28 10.08
CA LEU A 42 6.08 0.93 10.82
C LEU A 42 6.73 0.60 12.17
N PHE A 43 6.07 -0.22 12.98
CA PHE A 43 6.53 -0.54 14.34
C PHE A 43 7.35 -1.82 14.39
N GLY A 44 7.01 -2.80 13.54
CA GLY A 44 7.68 -4.09 13.46
C GLY A 44 8.77 -4.17 12.39
N GLY A 45 9.13 -3.06 11.74
CA GLY A 45 10.10 -3.03 10.64
C GLY A 45 11.44 -3.70 10.94
N PHE A 46 11.97 -3.45 12.13
CA PHE A 46 13.16 -4.09 12.66
C PHE A 46 13.07 -5.63 12.66
N TRP A 47 11.90 -6.17 13.00
CA TRP A 47 11.65 -7.61 13.00
C TRP A 47 11.28 -8.14 11.61
N ALA A 48 10.49 -7.39 10.84
CA ALA A 48 10.03 -7.74 9.50
C ALA A 48 11.20 -7.92 8.51
N PHE A 49 12.20 -7.04 8.63
CA PHE A 49 13.45 -7.06 7.86
C PHE A 49 14.61 -7.68 8.64
N SER A 50 14.38 -8.43 9.72
CA SER A 50 15.46 -9.19 10.38
C SER A 50 15.91 -10.40 9.55
N TYR A 51 17.23 -10.66 9.53
CA TYR A 51 17.79 -11.88 8.95
C TYR A 51 18.09 -12.92 10.03
N SER A 52 17.59 -14.14 9.84
CA SER A 52 18.03 -15.31 10.59
C SER A 52 18.35 -16.42 9.60
N ASP A 53 19.57 -16.94 9.68
CA ASP A 53 19.96 -18.12 8.92
C ASP A 53 20.28 -19.25 9.89
N LYS A 54 19.23 -19.99 10.24
CA LYS A 54 19.36 -21.16 11.12
C LYS A 54 20.25 -22.25 10.51
N LYS A 55 20.34 -22.34 9.17
CA LYS A 55 21.17 -23.35 8.49
C LYS A 55 22.66 -23.04 8.61
N ASN A 56 23.03 -21.77 8.60
CA ASN A 56 24.42 -21.32 8.71
C ASN A 56 24.81 -20.87 10.14
N GLY A 57 23.98 -21.16 11.15
CA GLY A 57 24.26 -20.79 12.55
C GLY A 57 24.23 -19.28 12.85
N ILE A 58 23.71 -18.46 11.93
CA ILE A 58 23.67 -17.00 12.09
C ILE A 58 22.47 -16.65 12.97
N LYS A 59 22.74 -16.25 14.22
CA LYS A 59 21.76 -15.64 15.14
C LYS A 59 21.18 -14.37 14.50
N GLU A 60 19.94 -14.04 14.85
CA GLU A 60 19.20 -12.92 14.24
C GLU A 60 20.06 -11.65 14.19
N ASN A 61 20.52 -11.29 12.99
CA ASN A 61 21.32 -10.10 12.78
C ASN A 61 20.38 -8.93 12.54
N LYS A 62 20.33 -8.10 13.57
CA LYS A 62 19.48 -6.92 13.70
C LYS A 62 20.19 -5.73 13.08
N LEU A 63 20.14 -5.64 11.74
CA LEU A 63 20.78 -4.55 11.00
C LEU A 63 19.99 -3.25 11.22
N TRP A 64 20.69 -2.18 11.61
CA TRP A 64 20.13 -0.84 11.79
C TRP A 64 19.36 -0.33 10.55
N PHE A 65 19.75 -0.79 9.35
CA PHE A 65 19.06 -0.48 8.09
C PHE A 65 17.60 -0.97 8.04
N SER A 66 17.20 -1.90 8.91
CA SER A 66 15.85 -2.47 8.95
C SER A 66 14.79 -1.47 9.44
N ILE A 67 15.18 -0.50 10.28
CA ILE A 67 14.28 0.50 10.86
C ILE A 67 13.77 1.47 9.79
N PRO A 68 14.63 2.21 9.05
CA PRO A 68 14.16 3.12 8.02
C PRO A 68 13.43 2.38 6.90
N LEU A 69 13.82 1.14 6.57
CA LEU A 69 13.08 0.31 5.62
C LEU A 69 11.65 0.01 6.08
N GLY A 70 11.46 -0.32 7.35
CA GLY A 70 10.15 -0.52 7.95
C GLY A 70 9.28 0.72 7.85
N LEU A 71 9.83 1.88 8.23
CA LEU A 71 9.12 3.16 8.16
C LEU A 71 8.68 3.48 6.73
N VAL A 72 9.58 3.35 5.76
CA VAL A 72 9.30 3.61 4.35
C VAL A 72 8.28 2.62 3.79
N ALA A 73 8.41 1.32 4.11
CA ALA A 73 7.46 0.30 3.67
C ALA A 73 6.05 0.53 4.23
N GLY A 74 5.95 0.83 5.53
CA GLY A 74 4.68 1.10 6.18
C GLY A 74 4.02 2.40 5.68
N TYR A 75 4.81 3.46 5.45
CA TYR A 75 4.34 4.70 4.85
C TYR A 75 3.85 4.51 3.40
N ALA A 76 4.54 3.68 2.61
CA ALA A 76 4.10 3.32 1.27
C ALA A 76 2.75 2.61 1.27
N ILE A 77 2.55 1.67 2.19
CA ILE A 77 1.27 0.96 2.34
C ILE A 77 0.15 1.94 2.75
N LEU A 78 0.41 2.91 3.63
CA LEU A 78 -0.57 3.97 3.94
C LEU A 78 -0.96 4.77 2.70
N GLY A 79 0.02 5.14 1.87
CA GLY A 79 -0.24 5.83 0.60
C GLY A 79 -1.15 5.02 -0.32
N ILE A 80 -0.95 3.71 -0.39
CA ILE A 80 -1.83 2.80 -1.14
C ILE A 80 -3.25 2.85 -0.54
N ILE A 81 -3.41 2.72 0.78
CA ILE A 81 -4.73 2.82 1.42
C ILE A 81 -5.42 4.14 1.05
N PHE A 82 -4.73 5.27 1.23
CA PHE A 82 -5.28 6.59 0.93
C PHE A 82 -5.74 6.71 -0.52
N LYS A 83 -4.96 6.16 -1.45
CA LYS A 83 -5.30 6.17 -2.87
C LYS A 83 -6.56 5.36 -3.17
N TRP A 84 -6.65 4.15 -2.62
CA TRP A 84 -7.79 3.26 -2.81
C TRP A 84 -9.07 3.71 -2.07
N MET A 85 -8.91 4.60 -1.10
CA MET A 85 -9.99 5.30 -0.40
C MET A 85 -10.35 6.67 -1.02
N ILE A 86 -9.61 7.10 -2.05
CA ILE A 86 -9.77 8.41 -2.68
C ILE A 86 -9.61 9.55 -1.65
N TRP A 87 -8.71 9.37 -0.69
CA TRP A 87 -8.41 10.38 0.33
C TRP A 87 -7.55 11.52 -0.23
N PRO A 88 -7.77 12.77 0.25
CA PRO A 88 -6.94 13.90 -0.13
C PRO A 88 -5.48 13.67 0.28
N GLY A 89 -4.55 14.14 -0.55
CA GLY A 89 -3.11 13.96 -0.31
C GLY A 89 -2.54 12.60 -0.71
N ALA A 90 -3.36 11.62 -1.11
CA ALA A 90 -2.89 10.28 -1.51
C ALA A 90 -1.77 10.31 -2.56
N THR A 91 -1.89 11.19 -3.56
CA THR A 91 -0.88 11.36 -4.62
C THR A 91 0.46 11.84 -4.07
N ILE A 92 0.46 12.82 -3.15
CA ILE A 92 1.68 13.35 -2.52
C ILE A 92 2.31 12.27 -1.62
N THR A 93 1.50 11.55 -0.85
CA THR A 93 1.97 10.44 -0.01
C THR A 93 2.63 9.34 -0.85
N LEU A 94 2.00 8.92 -1.95
CA LEU A 94 2.55 7.91 -2.86
C LEU A 94 3.81 8.40 -3.58
N MET A 95 3.88 9.68 -3.95
CA MET A 95 5.08 10.27 -4.56
C MET A 95 6.27 10.23 -3.59
N ASN A 96 6.07 10.70 -2.35
CA ASN A 96 7.09 10.68 -1.31
C ASN A 96 7.52 9.24 -0.99
N ALA A 97 6.55 8.33 -0.84
CA ALA A 97 6.84 6.92 -0.61
C ALA A 97 7.66 6.30 -1.75
N SER A 98 7.32 6.60 -3.00
CA SER A 98 8.04 6.10 -4.18
C SER A 98 9.49 6.62 -4.21
N PHE A 99 9.71 7.88 -3.85
CA PHE A 99 11.05 8.45 -3.74
C PHE A 99 11.90 7.70 -2.69
N PHE A 100 11.39 7.53 -1.47
CA PHE A 100 12.10 6.80 -0.42
C PHE A 100 12.31 5.31 -0.72
N LEU A 101 11.32 4.65 -1.34
CA LEU A 101 11.44 3.27 -1.78
C LEU A 101 12.49 3.11 -2.88
N THR A 102 12.59 4.05 -3.81
CA THR A 102 13.62 4.04 -4.87
C THR A 102 15.02 4.14 -4.26
N GLY A 103 15.22 5.08 -3.32
CA GLY A 103 16.48 5.19 -2.58
C GLY A 103 16.81 3.90 -1.81
N SER A 104 15.81 3.33 -1.12
CA SER A 104 15.96 2.06 -0.38
C SER A 104 16.28 0.88 -1.30
N PHE A 105 15.68 0.84 -2.49
CA PHE A 105 15.93 -0.17 -3.51
C PHE A 105 17.37 -0.08 -4.01
N MET A 106 17.83 1.11 -4.41
CA MET A 106 19.21 1.34 -4.86
C MET A 106 20.21 0.99 -3.75
N ALA A 107 19.98 1.44 -2.52
CA ALA A 107 20.83 1.10 -1.38
C ALA A 107 20.89 -0.42 -1.15
N SER A 108 19.75 -1.12 -1.22
CA SER A 108 19.71 -2.58 -1.05
C SER A 108 20.52 -3.32 -2.12
N ILE A 109 20.49 -2.84 -3.37
CA ILE A 109 21.27 -3.39 -4.49
C ILE A 109 22.77 -3.16 -4.26
N ILE A 110 23.15 -1.93 -3.91
CA ILE A 110 24.56 -1.60 -3.64
C ILE A 110 25.09 -2.49 -2.51
N LEU A 111 24.34 -2.63 -1.42
CA LEU A 111 24.73 -3.47 -0.28
C LEU A 111 24.78 -4.97 -0.64
N LEU A 112 23.89 -5.44 -1.50
CA LEU A 112 23.91 -6.81 -2.01
C LEU A 112 25.22 -7.12 -2.75
N TYR A 113 25.70 -6.21 -3.61
CA TYR A 113 26.91 -6.40 -4.40
C TYR A 113 28.20 -6.16 -3.60
N THR A 114 28.21 -5.17 -2.70
CA THR A 114 29.42 -4.77 -1.95
C THR A 114 29.66 -5.61 -0.69
N LEU A 115 28.62 -5.81 0.12
CA LEU A 115 28.69 -6.47 1.43
C LEU A 115 28.07 -7.86 1.46
N GLY A 116 27.14 -8.15 0.54
CA GLY A 116 26.42 -9.42 0.51
C GLY A 116 27.34 -10.64 0.43
N ARG A 117 28.42 -10.57 -0.38
CA ARG A 117 29.43 -11.64 -0.44
C ARG A 117 30.38 -11.62 0.77
N LYS A 118 30.85 -10.43 1.17
CA LYS A 118 31.87 -10.28 2.23
C LYS A 118 31.37 -10.72 3.61
N LEU A 119 30.12 -10.44 3.93
CA LEU A 119 29.53 -10.70 5.26
C LEU A 119 28.61 -11.92 5.28
N ASN A 120 28.57 -12.71 4.19
CA ASN A 120 27.64 -13.82 4.02
C ASN A 120 26.15 -13.41 4.18
N LEU A 121 25.83 -12.14 3.85
CA LEU A 121 24.50 -11.53 3.95
C LEU A 121 23.77 -11.46 2.60
N ARG A 122 24.25 -12.19 1.59
CA ARG A 122 23.69 -12.13 0.23
C ARG A 122 22.19 -12.46 0.20
N ASN A 123 21.78 -13.51 0.93
CA ASN A 123 20.38 -13.92 0.99
C ASN A 123 19.50 -12.87 1.68
N TYR A 124 20.05 -12.21 2.71
CA TYR A 124 19.38 -11.10 3.38
C TYR A 124 19.08 -9.96 2.40
N PHE A 125 20.11 -9.39 1.79
CA PHE A 125 19.93 -8.25 0.89
C PHE A 125 19.07 -8.63 -0.32
N ARG A 126 19.22 -9.85 -0.87
CA ARG A 126 18.35 -10.33 -1.95
C ARG A 126 16.87 -10.39 -1.53
N SER A 127 16.56 -10.96 -0.36
CA SER A 127 15.18 -10.99 0.14
C SER A 127 14.65 -9.57 0.37
N THR A 128 15.47 -8.67 0.91
CA THR A 128 15.07 -7.29 1.18
C THR A 128 14.81 -6.53 -0.13
N THR A 129 15.69 -6.65 -1.12
CA THR A 129 15.53 -6.06 -2.45
C THR A 129 14.23 -6.52 -3.10
N ILE A 130 13.94 -7.83 -3.11
CA ILE A 130 12.69 -8.35 -3.70
C ILE A 130 11.46 -7.74 -3.04
N ARG A 131 11.41 -7.65 -1.71
CA ARG A 131 10.27 -7.06 -0.99
C ARG A 131 10.09 -5.58 -1.32
N ILE A 132 11.18 -4.83 -1.36
CA ILE A 132 11.15 -3.40 -1.73
C ILE A 132 10.71 -3.25 -3.19
N SER A 133 11.17 -4.10 -4.11
CA SER A 133 10.72 -4.08 -5.51
C SER A 133 9.23 -4.30 -5.66
N VAL A 134 8.67 -5.28 -4.92
CA VAL A 134 7.23 -5.54 -4.93
C VAL A 134 6.46 -4.34 -4.39
N LEU A 135 6.87 -3.77 -3.26
CA LEU A 135 6.22 -2.59 -2.68
C LEU A 135 6.35 -1.37 -3.58
N LEU A 136 7.51 -1.15 -4.20
CA LEU A 136 7.74 -0.06 -5.15
C LEU A 136 6.82 -0.21 -6.36
N GLY A 137 6.73 -1.41 -6.94
CA GLY A 137 5.83 -1.70 -8.05
C GLY A 137 4.36 -1.43 -7.71
N LEU A 138 3.90 -1.85 -6.52
CA LEU A 138 2.53 -1.59 -6.05
C LEU A 138 2.28 -0.09 -5.79
N THR A 139 3.26 0.61 -5.23
CA THR A 139 3.17 2.06 -4.93
C THR A 139 3.10 2.87 -6.21
N VAL A 140 4.00 2.60 -7.16
CA VAL A 140 4.03 3.25 -8.48
C VAL A 140 2.79 2.89 -9.29
N GLY A 141 2.38 1.62 -9.29
CA GLY A 141 1.15 1.18 -9.94
C GLY A 141 -0.08 1.91 -9.39
N SER A 142 -0.18 2.03 -8.05
CA SER A 142 -1.27 2.78 -7.41
C SER A 142 -1.21 4.27 -7.70
N PHE A 143 -0.02 4.85 -7.84
CA PHE A 143 0.16 6.28 -8.16
C PHE A 143 -0.52 6.66 -9.48
N PHE A 144 -0.40 5.82 -10.50
CA PHE A 144 -0.97 6.06 -11.82
C PHE A 144 -2.49 5.85 -11.92
N LEU A 145 -3.12 5.19 -10.95
CA LEU A 145 -4.57 5.05 -10.91
C LEU A 145 -5.21 6.42 -10.67
N LYS A 146 -6.22 6.81 -11.45
CA LYS A 146 -7.01 8.02 -11.15
C LYS A 146 -8.12 7.69 -10.16
N GLY A 147 -8.44 8.63 -9.26
CA GLY A 147 -9.52 8.44 -8.27
C GLY A 147 -10.86 8.08 -8.95
N ILE A 148 -11.17 8.75 -10.07
CA ILE A 148 -12.36 8.46 -10.87
C ILE A 148 -12.38 7.03 -11.44
N GLN A 149 -11.24 6.46 -11.83
CA GLN A 149 -11.17 5.08 -12.35
C GLN A 149 -11.47 4.06 -11.24
N ILE A 150 -10.95 4.32 -10.04
CA ILE A 150 -11.24 3.50 -8.87
C ILE A 150 -12.73 3.61 -8.52
N PHE A 151 -13.27 4.83 -8.50
CA PHE A 151 -14.66 5.09 -8.17
C PHE A 151 -15.63 4.46 -9.18
N SER A 152 -15.37 4.62 -10.47
CA SER A 152 -16.22 4.10 -11.55
C SER A 152 -16.22 2.58 -11.63
N PHE A 153 -15.09 1.93 -11.28
CA PHE A 153 -15.02 0.48 -11.20
C PHE A 153 -15.98 -0.07 -10.13
N PHE A 154 -15.99 0.53 -8.94
CA PHE A 154 -16.84 0.08 -7.82
C PHE A 154 -18.31 0.52 -7.94
N HIS A 155 -18.59 1.58 -8.70
CA HIS A 155 -19.96 2.07 -8.92
C HIS A 155 -20.39 1.89 -10.38
N SER A 156 -19.87 0.87 -11.06
CA SER A 156 -20.18 0.57 -12.46
C SER A 156 -21.67 0.32 -12.72
N GLY A 157 -22.42 -0.11 -11.70
CA GLY A 157 -23.88 -0.25 -11.74
C GLY A 157 -24.67 1.06 -11.62
N ASP A 158 -23.99 2.21 -11.40
CA ASP A 158 -24.63 3.53 -11.26
C ASP A 158 -23.81 4.62 -12.00
N PRO A 159 -23.99 4.75 -13.33
CA PRO A 159 -23.24 5.72 -14.12
C PRO A 159 -23.56 7.17 -13.77
N GLU A 160 -24.75 7.46 -13.21
CA GLU A 160 -25.12 8.81 -12.81
C GLU A 160 -24.33 9.25 -11.58
N LEU A 161 -24.18 8.37 -10.59
CA LEU A 161 -23.31 8.60 -9.43
C LEU A 161 -21.86 8.88 -9.85
N VAL A 162 -21.34 8.11 -10.81
CA VAL A 162 -19.98 8.29 -11.35
C VAL A 162 -19.84 9.66 -12.02
N ARG A 163 -20.81 10.08 -12.84
CA ARG A 163 -20.78 11.39 -13.52
C ARG A 163 -20.81 12.55 -12.53
N LYS A 164 -21.67 12.47 -11.50
CA LYS A 164 -21.76 13.50 -10.45
C LYS A 164 -20.46 13.60 -9.65
N PHE A 165 -19.85 12.45 -9.33
CA PHE A 165 -18.55 12.41 -8.67
C PHE A 165 -17.44 13.02 -9.54
N GLU A 166 -17.41 12.70 -10.83
CA GLU A 166 -16.45 13.27 -11.78
C GLU A 166 -16.58 14.79 -11.89
N ASN A 167 -17.81 15.30 -12.00
CA ASN A 167 -18.09 16.73 -12.05
C ASN A 167 -17.61 17.46 -10.78
N MET A 168 -17.85 16.86 -9.61
CA MET A 168 -17.35 17.38 -8.34
C MET A 168 -15.82 17.41 -8.29
N GLN A 169 -15.15 16.35 -8.75
CA GLN A 169 -13.67 16.31 -8.78
C GLN A 169 -13.06 17.30 -9.77
N ASN A 170 -13.70 17.54 -10.91
CA ASN A 170 -13.21 18.46 -11.93
C ASN A 170 -13.51 19.94 -11.60
N ASN A 171 -14.43 20.21 -10.66
CA ASN A 171 -14.83 21.56 -10.26
C ASN A 171 -14.84 21.69 -8.72
N PRO A 172 -13.70 21.48 -8.03
CA PRO A 172 -13.67 21.41 -6.57
C PRO A 172 -14.05 22.73 -5.87
N GLU A 173 -13.87 23.88 -6.53
CA GLU A 173 -14.35 25.17 -6.01
C GLU A 173 -15.87 25.41 -6.19
N ASN A 174 -16.57 24.59 -6.99
CA ASN A 174 -18.00 24.76 -7.24
C ASN A 174 -18.85 23.94 -6.27
N ASN A 175 -19.27 24.59 -5.18
CA ASN A 175 -20.12 23.97 -4.16
C ASN A 175 -21.45 23.40 -4.70
N ALA A 176 -21.98 23.90 -5.82
CA ALA A 176 -23.20 23.35 -6.41
C ALA A 176 -23.01 21.90 -6.89
N MET A 177 -21.85 21.60 -7.49
CA MET A 177 -21.54 20.25 -7.97
C MET A 177 -21.33 19.27 -6.80
N ALA A 178 -20.77 19.74 -5.69
CA ALA A 178 -20.64 18.95 -4.47
C ALA A 178 -22.03 18.64 -3.86
N ASN A 179 -22.91 19.64 -3.79
CA ASN A 179 -24.28 19.46 -3.28
C ASN A 179 -25.06 18.47 -4.15
N GLU A 180 -24.97 18.58 -5.48
CA GLU A 180 -25.63 17.66 -6.40
C GLU A 180 -25.21 16.19 -6.23
N TYR A 181 -23.96 15.95 -5.84
CA TYR A 181 -23.44 14.61 -5.54
C TYR A 181 -24.01 14.09 -4.22
N TRP A 182 -23.92 14.87 -3.15
CA TRP A 182 -24.41 14.46 -1.83
C TRP A 182 -25.93 14.27 -1.80
N ASP A 183 -26.69 15.16 -2.45
CA ASP A 183 -28.15 15.01 -2.60
C ASP A 183 -28.54 13.70 -3.29
N TYR A 184 -27.75 13.28 -4.28
CA TYR A 184 -28.00 12.02 -4.99
C TYR A 184 -27.72 10.81 -4.09
N VAL A 185 -26.61 10.85 -3.36
CA VAL A 185 -26.23 9.79 -2.39
C VAL A 185 -27.29 9.65 -1.31
N ASP A 186 -27.78 10.76 -0.75
CA ASP A 186 -28.80 10.77 0.31
C ASP A 186 -30.15 10.23 -0.17
N LYS A 187 -30.58 10.60 -1.39
CA LYS A 187 -31.82 10.06 -2.01
C LYS A 187 -31.76 8.57 -2.26
N LYS A 188 -30.56 8.03 -2.49
CA LYS A 188 -30.37 6.59 -2.73
C LYS A 188 -30.34 5.79 -1.44
N ASN A 189 -29.75 6.34 -0.38
CA ASN A 189 -29.68 5.70 0.94
C ASN A 189 -30.99 5.76 1.74
N SER A 190 -31.95 6.61 1.32
CA SER A 190 -33.27 6.76 1.95
C SER A 190 -34.36 5.86 1.36
N LYS A 191 -34.02 5.03 0.36
CA LYS A 191 -34.91 4.01 -0.23
C LYS A 191 -34.52 2.62 0.27
#